data_AF-A0A5C8BBY2-F1
#
_entry.id   AF-A0A5C8BBY2-F1
#
_cell.length_a   1.000
_cell.length_b   1.000
_cell.length_c   1.000
_cell.angle_alpha   90.00
_cell.angle_beta   90.00
_cell.angle_gamma   90.00
#
_symmetry.space_group_name_H-M   'P 1'
#
loop_
_entity.id
_entity.type
_entity.pdbx_description
1 polymer ?
#
loop_
_entity_poly.entity_id
_entity_poly.type
_entity_poly.pdbx_seq_one_letter_code
_entity_poly.pdbx_strand_id
1 'polypeptide(L)'
;MKLKKILLNYFDDDRQINLIALQTSLFGLVLALLYISKWHKIELIIIMTGLLMNSVMLSFNSNQYHPTQRIYYGLITSIAAGIAYGIGCFSANNIWLSTICILIILPWVIFSNQAHGLVAGLFLYTFEGFILGSGMPATNIDIVVTYSLSYMLGGLLIVFSGVIRIFVLEKIKLSDNKRNIINNMPYLEINIQKTVYNVIMLFTVVLCNFISIHYHLANGYWLPLTAFLIIKSNHAISISRITLRVIGTLIGGGVALACCLLIHSQLIFALMIFPVFYLTVIAISRHYGSFTALVTLSVLLTIALMNNEAMYRIEYRVIYTLLAVLIVMIFLYALKFILTTVNVHNEGLNV
;
A
#
# COMPACT_ATOMS: atom_id res chain seq x y z
N MET A 1 12.99 6.56 30.18
CA MET A 1 11.91 7.57 29.99
C MET A 1 11.53 7.81 28.52
N LYS A 2 12.49 7.94 27.58
CA LYS A 2 12.19 8.11 26.12
C LYS A 2 11.44 6.93 25.48
N LEU A 3 11.87 5.68 25.70
CA LEU A 3 11.21 4.50 25.10
C LEU A 3 9.76 4.33 25.58
N LYS A 4 9.49 4.51 26.88
CA LYS A 4 8.14 4.46 27.45
C LYS A 4 7.21 5.53 26.83
N LYS A 5 7.72 6.75 26.63
CA LYS A 5 6.96 7.84 25.98
C LYS A 5 6.72 7.54 24.49
N ILE A 6 7.69 6.95 23.80
CA ILE A 6 7.53 6.49 22.40
C ILE A 6 6.47 5.38 22.31
N LEU A 7 6.51 4.39 23.21
CA LEU A 7 5.52 3.31 23.25
C LEU A 7 4.11 3.82 23.59
N LEU A 8 3.98 4.72 24.57
CA LEU A 8 2.70 5.35 24.91
C LEU A 8 2.13 6.14 23.72
N ASN A 9 2.96 6.92 23.01
CA ASN A 9 2.52 7.62 21.80
C ASN A 9 2.23 6.67 20.62
N TYR A 10 2.83 5.48 20.58
CA TYR A 10 2.59 4.48 19.54
C TYR A 10 1.26 3.76 19.76
N PHE A 11 0.89 3.52 21.02
CA PHE A 11 -0.36 2.88 21.43
C PHE A 11 -1.46 3.87 21.85
N ASP A 12 -1.25 5.17 21.65
CA ASP A 12 -2.21 6.21 22.04
C ASP A 12 -3.61 5.91 21.44
N ASP A 13 -4.69 6.10 22.20
CA ASP A 13 -6.00 5.51 21.89
C ASP A 13 -6.76 6.23 20.75
N ASP A 14 -6.34 6.08 19.49
CA ASP A 14 -7.30 6.25 18.39
C ASP A 14 -8.14 4.98 18.30
N ARG A 15 -9.20 4.95 19.12
CA ARG A 15 -10.19 3.86 19.20
C ARG A 15 -10.65 3.42 17.81
N GLN A 16 -10.74 4.33 16.84
CA GLN A 16 -11.16 3.97 15.48
C GLN A 16 -10.09 3.16 14.75
N ILE A 17 -8.81 3.52 14.84
CA ILE A 17 -7.72 2.76 14.21
C ILE A 17 -7.62 1.38 14.85
N ASN A 18 -7.68 1.30 16.19
CA ASN A 18 -7.64 0.03 16.90
C ASN A 18 -8.79 -0.90 16.49
N LEU A 19 -10.00 -0.37 16.29
CA LEU A 19 -11.13 -1.15 15.81
C LEU A 19 -10.98 -1.59 14.34
N ILE A 20 -10.39 -0.76 13.46
CA ILE A 20 -10.08 -1.17 12.09
C ILE A 20 -9.03 -2.28 12.12
N ALA A 21 -7.93 -2.09 12.83
CA ALA A 21 -6.86 -3.07 12.97
C ALA A 21 -7.36 -4.42 13.52
N LEU A 22 -8.26 -4.39 14.50
CA LEU A 22 -8.88 -5.59 15.07
C LEU A 22 -9.79 -6.30 14.06
N GLN A 23 -10.58 -5.56 13.27
CA GLN A 23 -11.37 -6.14 12.19
C GLN A 23 -10.49 -6.78 11.11
N THR A 24 -9.45 -6.06 10.65
CA THR A 24 -8.50 -6.55 9.65
C THR A 24 -7.80 -7.83 10.10
N SER A 25 -7.36 -7.88 11.36
CA SER A 25 -6.67 -9.05 11.92
C SER A 25 -7.59 -10.24 12.12
N LEU A 26 -8.83 -10.04 12.60
CA LEU A 26 -9.81 -11.12 12.74
C LEU A 26 -10.18 -11.72 11.39
N PHE A 27 -10.55 -10.90 10.40
CA PHE A 27 -10.85 -11.41 9.06
C PHE A 27 -9.63 -12.04 8.39
N GLY A 28 -8.46 -11.42 8.52
CA GLY A 28 -7.20 -11.97 8.00
C GLY A 28 -6.89 -13.34 8.59
N LEU A 29 -7.07 -13.53 9.89
CA LEU A 29 -6.89 -14.82 10.57
C LEU A 29 -7.89 -15.86 10.06
N VAL A 30 -9.18 -15.52 9.98
CA VAL A 30 -10.21 -16.43 9.48
C VAL A 30 -9.90 -16.87 8.04
N LEU A 31 -9.54 -15.93 7.17
CA LEU A 31 -9.17 -16.23 5.78
C LEU A 31 -7.91 -17.10 5.69
N ALA A 32 -6.91 -16.84 6.53
CA ALA A 32 -5.70 -17.66 6.60
C ALA A 32 -5.98 -19.09 7.10
N LEU A 33 -6.86 -19.24 8.09
CA LEU A 33 -7.31 -20.55 8.58
C LEU A 33 -8.15 -21.30 7.52
N LEU A 34 -9.00 -20.59 6.77
CA LEU A 34 -9.75 -21.18 5.66
C LEU A 34 -8.82 -21.64 4.52
N TYR A 35 -7.75 -20.87 4.25
CA TYR A 35 -6.74 -21.23 3.26
C TYR A 35 -6.12 -22.59 3.56
N ILE A 36 -5.62 -22.78 4.79
CA ILE A 36 -4.98 -24.04 5.20
C ILE A 36 -5.98 -25.20 5.39
N SER A 37 -7.23 -24.90 5.74
CA SER A 37 -8.18 -25.93 6.20
C SER A 37 -8.60 -26.87 5.05
N LYS A 38 -9.00 -26.35 3.88
CA LYS A 38 -9.44 -27.19 2.73
C LYS A 38 -9.36 -26.53 1.35
N TRP A 39 -9.04 -25.24 1.25
CA TRP A 39 -9.29 -24.49 0.02
C TRP A 39 -8.01 -24.29 -0.77
N HIS A 40 -6.87 -23.96 -0.13
CA HIS A 40 -5.60 -23.63 -0.79
C HIS A 40 -5.76 -22.72 -2.01
N LYS A 41 -6.82 -21.90 -1.99
CA LYS A 41 -7.26 -21.04 -3.07
C LYS A 41 -6.51 -19.73 -2.98
N ILE A 42 -5.78 -19.38 -4.03
CA ILE A 42 -5.01 -18.13 -4.10
C ILE A 42 -5.91 -16.90 -3.95
N GLU A 43 -7.18 -17.04 -4.31
CA GLU A 43 -8.25 -16.06 -4.11
C GLU A 43 -8.36 -15.63 -2.64
N LEU A 44 -8.17 -16.52 -1.67
CA LEU A 44 -8.22 -16.17 -0.25
C LEU A 44 -7.06 -15.25 0.14
N ILE A 45 -5.87 -15.50 -0.42
CA ILE A 45 -4.71 -14.62 -0.24
C ILE A 45 -4.98 -13.26 -0.88
N ILE A 46 -5.57 -13.23 -2.07
CA ILE A 46 -5.93 -12.00 -2.77
C ILE A 46 -6.98 -11.20 -1.94
N ILE A 47 -7.99 -11.88 -1.38
CA ILE A 47 -8.96 -11.25 -0.45
C ILE A 47 -8.23 -10.66 0.77
N MET A 48 -7.27 -11.39 1.36
CA MET A 48 -6.47 -10.86 2.48
C MET A 48 -5.66 -9.63 2.08
N THR A 49 -5.09 -9.58 0.88
CA THR A 49 -4.36 -8.40 0.40
C THR A 49 -5.28 -7.19 0.22
N GLY A 50 -6.44 -7.35 -0.42
CA GLY A 50 -7.43 -6.28 -0.58
C GLY A 50 -7.98 -5.79 0.76
N LEU A 51 -8.23 -6.71 1.69
CA LEU A 51 -8.60 -6.39 3.07
C LEU A 51 -7.56 -5.52 3.76
N LEU A 52 -6.28 -5.93 3.72
CA LEU A 52 -5.19 -5.20 4.35
C LEU A 52 -5.04 -3.80 3.73
N MET A 53 -4.96 -3.69 2.41
CA MET A 53 -4.73 -2.42 1.72
C MET A 53 -5.86 -1.42 1.96
N ASN A 54 -7.13 -1.86 1.89
CA ASN A 54 -8.25 -0.97 2.17
C ASN A 54 -8.31 -0.57 3.67
N SER A 55 -7.85 -1.44 4.58
CA SER A 55 -7.73 -1.12 6.00
C SER A 55 -6.66 -0.06 6.27
N VAL A 56 -5.53 -0.13 5.57
CA VAL A 56 -4.46 0.88 5.63
C VAL A 56 -4.97 2.20 5.03
N MET A 57 -5.69 2.16 3.90
CA MET A 57 -6.35 3.34 3.33
C MET A 57 -7.25 4.03 4.34
N LEU A 58 -8.16 3.26 4.96
CA LEU A 58 -9.09 3.82 5.93
C LEU A 58 -8.34 4.43 7.11
N SER A 59 -7.26 3.80 7.57
CA SER A 59 -6.47 4.25 8.73
C SER A 59 -5.58 5.46 8.43
N PHE A 60 -5.36 5.77 7.16
CA PHE A 60 -4.64 6.96 6.74
C PHE A 60 -5.44 8.23 7.11
N ASN A 61 -4.80 9.19 7.78
CA ASN A 61 -5.42 10.43 8.26
C ASN A 61 -6.76 10.22 9.01
N SER A 62 -6.89 9.12 9.77
CA SER A 62 -8.11 8.75 10.49
C SER A 62 -8.69 9.88 11.34
N ASN A 63 -7.82 10.68 11.96
CA ASN A 63 -8.16 11.76 12.88
C ASN A 63 -8.86 12.96 12.23
N GLN A 64 -8.74 13.13 10.91
CA GLN A 64 -9.22 14.34 10.21
C GLN A 64 -10.65 14.21 9.70
N TYR A 65 -11.13 12.99 9.45
CA TYR A 65 -12.39 12.76 8.73
C TYR A 65 -13.46 12.07 9.58
N HIS A 66 -14.71 12.40 9.28
CA HIS A 66 -15.86 11.72 9.88
C HIS A 66 -15.88 10.23 9.46
N PRO A 67 -16.20 9.30 10.38
CA PRO A 67 -16.14 7.86 10.09
C PRO A 67 -17.06 7.40 8.94
N THR A 68 -18.23 8.03 8.73
CA THR A 68 -19.09 7.72 7.57
C THR A 68 -18.46 8.10 6.24
N GLN A 69 -17.82 9.28 6.17
CA GLN A 69 -17.08 9.72 4.98
C GLN A 69 -15.95 8.74 4.65
N ARG A 70 -15.23 8.24 5.67
CA ARG A 70 -14.19 7.23 5.48
C ARG A 70 -14.74 5.94 4.87
N ILE A 71 -15.86 5.44 5.37
CA ILE A 71 -16.50 4.22 4.82
C ILE A 71 -16.88 4.42 3.35
N TYR A 72 -17.44 5.58 3.00
CA TYR A 72 -17.79 5.90 1.61
C TYR A 72 -16.56 5.85 0.70
N TYR A 73 -15.46 6.49 1.10
CA TYR A 73 -14.20 6.42 0.35
C TYR A 73 -13.57 5.02 0.35
N GLY A 74 -13.72 4.24 1.42
CA GLY A 74 -13.30 2.84 1.47
C GLY A 74 -14.08 1.96 0.50
N LEU A 75 -15.38 2.24 0.30
CA LEU A 75 -16.20 1.56 -0.70
C LEU A 75 -15.69 1.87 -2.11
N ILE A 76 -15.51 3.15 -2.44
CA ILE A 76 -15.01 3.56 -3.76
C ILE A 76 -13.62 2.97 -4.01
N THR A 77 -12.74 3.04 -3.01
CA THR A 77 -11.37 2.48 -3.12
C THR A 77 -11.42 0.97 -3.33
N SER A 78 -12.30 0.23 -2.65
CA SER A 78 -12.40 -1.23 -2.86
C SER A 78 -12.79 -1.60 -4.29
N ILE A 79 -13.71 -0.85 -4.90
CA ILE A 79 -14.16 -1.06 -6.28
C ILE A 79 -13.04 -0.66 -7.26
N ALA A 80 -12.53 0.57 -7.11
CA ALA A 80 -11.51 1.11 -8.01
C ALA A 80 -10.22 0.27 -7.97
N ALA A 81 -9.74 -0.07 -6.77
CA ALA A 81 -8.54 -0.89 -6.60
C ALA A 81 -8.76 -2.34 -7.06
N GLY A 82 -9.96 -2.91 -6.94
CA GLY A 82 -10.30 -4.22 -7.50
C GLY A 82 -10.22 -4.24 -9.02
N ILE A 83 -10.84 -3.25 -9.69
CA ILE A 83 -10.76 -3.09 -11.15
C ILE A 83 -9.29 -2.90 -11.57
N ALA A 84 -8.56 -2.01 -10.90
CA ALA A 84 -7.15 -1.76 -11.16
C ALA A 84 -6.31 -3.03 -10.98
N TYR A 85 -6.58 -3.84 -9.95
CA TYR A 85 -5.94 -5.13 -9.73
C TYR A 85 -6.17 -6.09 -10.90
N GLY A 86 -7.40 -6.20 -11.42
CA GLY A 86 -7.71 -6.99 -12.61
C GLY A 86 -6.94 -6.52 -13.86
N ILE A 87 -6.88 -5.20 -14.09
CA ILE A 87 -6.09 -4.61 -15.18
C ILE A 87 -4.59 -4.94 -14.99
N GLY A 88 -4.10 -4.92 -13.75
CA GLY A 88 -2.76 -5.39 -13.39
C GLY A 88 -2.52 -6.83 -13.82
N CYS A 89 -3.41 -7.75 -13.42
CA CYS A 89 -3.31 -9.18 -13.77
C CYS A 89 -3.29 -9.41 -15.29
N PHE A 90 -4.10 -8.64 -16.02
CA PHE A 90 -4.20 -8.74 -17.49
C PHE A 90 -2.95 -8.17 -18.19
N SER A 91 -2.36 -7.10 -17.66
CA SER A 91 -1.21 -6.42 -18.27
C SER A 91 0.15 -6.97 -17.85
N ALA A 92 0.20 -7.85 -16.84
CA ALA A 92 1.41 -8.35 -16.20
C ALA A 92 2.53 -8.82 -17.16
N ASN A 93 2.17 -9.54 -18.22
CA ASN A 93 3.12 -10.15 -19.15
C ASN A 93 3.41 -9.30 -20.40
N ASN A 94 2.77 -8.14 -20.54
CA ASN A 94 2.91 -7.29 -21.72
C ASN A 94 3.45 -5.91 -21.33
N ILE A 95 4.71 -5.65 -21.69
CA ILE A 95 5.44 -4.41 -21.39
C ILE A 95 4.66 -3.19 -21.88
N TRP A 96 4.16 -3.22 -23.11
CA TRP A 96 3.47 -2.09 -23.73
C TRP A 96 2.15 -1.80 -23.02
N LEU A 97 1.34 -2.82 -22.80
CA LEU A 97 0.05 -2.67 -22.13
C LEU A 97 0.22 -2.18 -20.68
N SER A 98 1.14 -2.78 -19.93
CA SER A 98 1.46 -2.37 -18.57
C SER A 98 1.96 -0.93 -18.50
N THR A 99 2.79 -0.51 -19.47
CA THR A 99 3.27 0.87 -19.56
C THR A 99 2.14 1.86 -19.82
N ILE A 100 1.22 1.54 -20.74
CA ILE A 100 0.03 2.37 -21.01
C ILE A 100 -0.82 2.51 -19.75
N CYS A 101 -1.06 1.42 -19.02
CA CYS A 101 -1.80 1.46 -17.75
C CYS A 101 -1.11 2.36 -16.72
N ILE A 102 0.21 2.28 -16.57
CA ILE A 102 0.97 3.15 -15.65
C ILE A 102 0.83 4.62 -16.05
N LEU A 103 0.95 4.93 -17.35
CA LEU A 103 0.82 6.29 -17.89
C LEU A 103 -0.59 6.88 -17.65
N ILE A 104 -1.62 6.04 -17.58
CA ILE A 104 -3.00 6.48 -17.33
C ILE A 104 -3.31 6.59 -15.83
N ILE A 105 -2.90 5.63 -15.01
CA ILE A 105 -3.34 5.52 -13.61
C ILE A 105 -2.45 6.34 -12.66
N LEU A 106 -1.11 6.30 -12.82
CA LEU A 106 -0.19 6.97 -11.90
C LEU A 106 -0.38 8.49 -11.80
N PRO A 107 -0.68 9.25 -12.89
CA PRO A 107 -0.85 10.69 -12.80
C PRO A 107 -1.88 11.15 -11.78
N TRP A 108 -2.96 10.39 -11.60
CA TRP A 108 -4.01 10.71 -10.63
C TRP A 108 -3.51 10.69 -9.19
N VAL A 109 -2.54 9.83 -8.88
CA VAL A 109 -1.90 9.79 -7.56
C VAL A 109 -1.17 11.10 -7.29
N ILE A 110 -0.47 11.63 -8.29
CA ILE A 110 0.39 12.81 -8.12
C ILE A 110 -0.39 14.11 -8.15
N PHE A 111 -1.37 14.21 -9.04
CA PHE A 111 -2.26 15.36 -9.10
C PHE A 111 -3.30 15.37 -7.99
N SER A 112 -3.46 14.28 -7.23
CA SER A 112 -4.30 14.28 -6.03
C SER A 112 -3.89 15.38 -5.05
N ASN A 113 -4.89 16.08 -4.52
CA ASN A 113 -4.67 17.07 -3.48
C ASN A 113 -4.28 16.35 -2.17
N GLN A 114 -3.04 16.58 -1.71
CA GLN A 114 -2.51 15.94 -0.51
C GLN A 114 -3.15 16.48 0.78
N ALA A 115 -3.77 17.67 0.74
CA ALA A 115 -4.61 18.17 1.82
C ALA A 115 -5.90 17.34 1.94
N HIS A 116 -6.41 16.79 0.83
CA HIS A 116 -7.54 15.86 0.83
C HIS A 116 -7.05 14.41 0.99
N GLY A 117 -6.62 14.06 2.20
CA GLY A 117 -6.05 12.75 2.55
C GLY A 117 -6.82 11.51 2.06
N LEU A 118 -8.16 11.51 2.06
CA LEU A 118 -8.95 10.37 1.57
C LEU A 118 -8.88 10.18 0.04
N VAL A 119 -8.81 11.27 -0.73
CA VAL A 119 -8.72 11.22 -2.20
C VAL A 119 -7.31 10.85 -2.61
N ALA A 120 -6.30 11.44 -1.95
CA ALA A 120 -4.92 11.03 -2.12
C ALA A 120 -4.71 9.54 -1.79
N GLY A 121 -5.31 9.07 -0.68
CA GLY A 121 -5.34 7.66 -0.32
C GLY A 121 -6.01 6.81 -1.39
N LEU A 122 -7.22 7.17 -1.83
CA LEU A 122 -7.95 6.43 -2.87
C LEU A 122 -7.11 6.20 -4.12
N PHE A 123 -6.51 7.25 -4.68
CA PHE A 123 -5.68 7.11 -5.88
C PHE A 123 -4.43 6.28 -5.61
N LEU A 124 -3.76 6.51 -4.49
CA LEU A 124 -2.58 5.75 -4.08
C LEU A 124 -2.87 4.25 -4.01
N TYR A 125 -3.89 3.83 -3.24
CA TYR A 125 -4.21 2.41 -3.07
C TYR A 125 -4.85 1.78 -4.31
N THR A 126 -5.45 2.58 -5.19
CA THR A 126 -5.88 2.12 -6.52
C THR A 126 -4.68 1.77 -7.40
N PHE A 127 -3.66 2.62 -7.43
CA PHE A 127 -2.44 2.35 -8.18
C PHE A 127 -1.61 1.20 -7.56
N GLU A 128 -1.57 1.11 -6.23
CA GLU A 128 -0.99 -0.06 -5.57
C GLU A 128 -1.74 -1.34 -5.95
N GLY A 129 -3.08 -1.33 -5.98
CA GLY A 129 -3.89 -2.45 -6.46
C GLY A 129 -3.47 -2.90 -7.86
N PHE A 130 -3.26 -1.96 -8.79
CA PHE A 130 -2.74 -2.26 -10.12
C PHE A 130 -1.36 -2.96 -10.10
N ILE A 131 -0.39 -2.43 -9.35
CA ILE A 131 0.96 -3.05 -9.29
C ILE A 131 0.91 -4.42 -8.59
N LEU A 132 0.09 -4.57 -7.55
CA LEU A 132 -0.07 -5.87 -6.89
C LEU A 132 -0.71 -6.89 -7.84
N GLY A 133 -1.70 -6.47 -8.64
CA GLY A 133 -2.31 -7.29 -9.68
C GLY A 133 -1.32 -7.75 -10.76
N SER A 134 -0.38 -6.89 -11.17
CA SER A 134 0.66 -7.29 -12.12
C SER A 134 1.63 -8.36 -11.59
N GLY A 135 1.65 -8.58 -10.26
CA GLY A 135 2.33 -9.70 -9.63
C GLY A 135 1.62 -11.04 -9.73
N MET A 136 0.36 -11.06 -10.20
CA MET A 136 -0.49 -12.25 -10.33
C MET A 136 -0.99 -12.38 -11.79
N PRO A 137 -0.08 -12.70 -12.74
CA PRO A 137 -0.45 -12.79 -14.16
C PRO A 137 -1.55 -13.83 -14.36
N ALA A 138 -2.62 -13.42 -15.04
CA ALA A 138 -3.75 -14.29 -15.36
C ALA A 138 -3.67 -14.75 -16.82
N THR A 139 -3.94 -16.03 -17.08
CA THR A 139 -3.89 -16.61 -18.43
C THR A 139 -5.16 -16.32 -19.23
N ASN A 140 -6.31 -16.24 -18.56
CA ASN A 140 -7.63 -16.05 -19.15
C ASN A 140 -8.41 -14.92 -18.46
N ILE A 141 -9.40 -14.36 -19.17
CA ILE A 141 -10.25 -13.29 -18.65
C ILE A 141 -11.05 -13.71 -17.41
N ASP A 142 -11.45 -14.98 -17.31
CA ASP A 142 -12.20 -15.48 -16.15
C ASP A 142 -11.37 -15.41 -14.86
N ILE A 143 -10.07 -15.68 -14.96
CA ILE A 143 -9.13 -15.57 -13.84
C ILE A 143 -8.92 -14.10 -13.48
N VAL A 144 -8.81 -13.22 -14.47
CA VAL A 144 -8.75 -11.76 -14.25
C VAL A 144 -9.95 -11.29 -13.45
N VAL A 145 -11.16 -11.69 -13.86
CA VAL A 145 -12.42 -11.33 -13.18
C VAL A 145 -12.44 -11.91 -11.78
N THR A 146 -12.06 -13.17 -11.60
CA THR A 146 -12.03 -13.83 -10.29
C THR A 146 -11.06 -13.15 -9.33
N TYR A 147 -9.86 -12.79 -9.78
CA TYR A 147 -8.86 -12.11 -8.95
C TYR A 147 -9.27 -10.67 -8.63
N SER A 148 -9.82 -9.95 -9.60
CA SER A 148 -10.40 -8.61 -9.41
C SER A 148 -11.50 -8.61 -8.35
N LEU A 149 -12.47 -9.53 -8.48
CA LEU A 149 -13.57 -9.68 -7.53
C LEU A 149 -13.08 -10.13 -6.16
N SER A 150 -12.07 -11.01 -6.09
CA SER A 150 -11.46 -11.44 -4.83
C SER A 150 -10.81 -10.28 -4.08
N TYR A 151 -10.03 -9.45 -4.78
CA TYR A 151 -9.39 -8.28 -4.19
C TYR A 151 -10.44 -7.27 -3.70
N MET A 152 -11.44 -6.99 -4.55
CA MET A 152 -12.57 -6.13 -4.22
C MET A 152 -13.35 -6.62 -3.00
N LEU A 153 -13.61 -7.93 -2.90
CA LEU A 153 -14.32 -8.56 -1.79
C LEU A 153 -13.58 -8.33 -0.46
N GLY A 154 -12.25 -8.44 -0.46
CA GLY A 154 -11.42 -8.10 0.70
C GLY A 154 -11.64 -6.67 1.18
N GLY A 155 -11.65 -5.71 0.26
CA GLY A 155 -11.94 -4.31 0.57
C GLY A 155 -13.37 -4.08 1.05
N LEU A 156 -14.36 -4.78 0.47
CA LEU A 156 -15.76 -4.68 0.87
C LEU A 156 -16.01 -5.29 2.27
N LEU A 157 -15.28 -6.33 2.66
CA LEU A 157 -15.40 -6.92 4.00
C LEU A 157 -15.10 -5.90 5.10
N ILE A 158 -14.02 -5.11 4.95
CA ILE A 158 -13.69 -4.07 5.95
C ILE A 158 -14.70 -2.91 5.93
N VAL A 159 -15.23 -2.55 4.77
CA VAL A 159 -16.27 -1.52 4.61
C VAL A 159 -17.55 -1.95 5.32
N PHE A 160 -18.04 -3.16 5.02
CA PHE A 160 -19.25 -3.72 5.62
C PHE A 160 -19.12 -3.84 7.14
N SER A 161 -17.98 -4.35 7.63
CA SER A 161 -17.68 -4.39 9.05
C SER A 161 -17.59 -3.00 9.68
N GLY A 162 -17.10 -2.01 8.93
CA GLY A 162 -17.10 -0.60 9.33
C GLY A 162 -18.51 -0.05 9.50
N VAL A 163 -19.46 -0.39 8.61
CA VAL A 163 -20.86 0.05 8.70
C VAL A 163 -21.51 -0.52 9.96
N ILE A 164 -21.35 -1.82 10.20
CA ILE A 164 -21.84 -2.48 11.41
C ILE A 164 -21.26 -1.82 12.65
N ARG A 165 -19.95 -1.53 12.65
CA ARG A 165 -19.30 -0.86 13.78
C ARG A 165 -19.90 0.51 14.07
N ILE A 166 -20.09 1.36 13.06
CA ILE A 166 -20.70 2.69 13.27
C ILE A 166 -22.12 2.53 13.84
N PHE A 167 -22.92 1.67 13.23
CA PHE A 167 -24.30 1.40 13.67
C PHE A 167 -24.36 0.95 15.14
N VAL A 168 -23.46 0.04 15.55
CA VAL A 168 -23.37 -0.44 16.94
C VAL A 168 -22.94 0.68 17.89
N LEU A 169 -21.94 1.49 17.52
CA LEU A 169 -21.46 2.59 18.36
C LEU A 169 -22.50 3.70 18.55
N GLU A 170 -23.30 3.99 17.51
CA GLU A 170 -24.42 4.92 17.59
C GLU A 170 -25.51 4.39 18.53
N LYS A 171 -25.87 3.10 18.41
CA LYS A 171 -26.88 2.47 19.28
C LYS A 171 -26.48 2.46 20.76
N ILE A 172 -25.19 2.31 21.06
CA ILE A 172 -24.65 2.30 22.43
C ILE A 172 -24.32 3.73 22.92
N LYS A 173 -24.56 4.78 22.11
CA LYS A 173 -24.24 6.18 22.42
C LYS A 173 -22.75 6.42 22.77
N LEU A 174 -21.87 5.59 22.22
CA LEU A 174 -20.41 5.69 22.36
C LEU A 174 -19.75 6.35 21.15
N SER A 175 -20.55 6.84 20.21
CA SER A 175 -20.08 7.57 19.03
C SER A 175 -19.76 9.01 19.40
N ASP A 176 -18.46 9.32 19.56
CA ASP A 176 -17.99 10.68 19.74
C ASP A 176 -17.83 11.33 18.34
N ASN A 177 -18.96 11.63 17.68
CA ASN A 177 -19.02 12.21 16.32
C ASN A 177 -18.69 13.72 16.30
N LYS A 178 -17.59 14.11 16.95
CA LYS A 178 -17.14 15.53 16.99
C LYS A 178 -16.43 15.98 15.71
N ARG A 179 -16.26 15.11 14.72
CA ARG A 179 -15.47 15.38 13.50
C ARG A 179 -16.37 15.90 12.38
N ASN A 180 -16.00 17.00 11.75
CA ASN A 180 -16.78 17.55 10.64
C ASN A 180 -16.56 16.75 9.35
N ILE A 181 -17.60 16.69 8.51
CA ILE A 181 -17.49 16.20 7.14
C ILE A 181 -16.78 17.28 6.32
N ILE A 182 -15.73 16.91 5.58
CA ILE A 182 -14.97 17.87 4.78
C ILE A 182 -15.29 17.66 3.30
N ASN A 183 -16.02 18.61 2.71
CA ASN A 183 -16.45 18.56 1.30
C ASN A 183 -15.86 19.69 0.43
N ASN A 184 -15.36 20.76 1.04
CA ASN A 184 -15.01 22.00 0.32
C ASN A 184 -13.53 22.06 -0.10
N MET A 185 -12.84 20.91 -0.11
CA MET A 185 -11.44 20.85 -0.55
C MET A 185 -11.35 20.34 -1.99
N PRO A 186 -10.54 20.97 -2.86
CA PRO A 186 -10.39 20.50 -4.23
C PRO A 186 -9.78 19.10 -4.25
N TYR A 187 -10.25 18.23 -5.14
CA TYR A 187 -9.78 16.85 -5.25
C TYR A 187 -8.43 16.73 -5.94
N LEU A 188 -8.16 17.62 -6.89
CA LEU A 188 -6.93 17.68 -7.67
C LEU A 188 -6.27 19.04 -7.49
N GLU A 189 -4.95 19.03 -7.56
CA GLU A 189 -4.12 20.21 -7.53
C GLU A 189 -3.03 20.02 -8.60
N ILE A 190 -3.14 20.77 -9.69
CA ILE A 190 -2.20 20.72 -10.81
C ILE A 190 -1.36 21.99 -10.74
N ASN A 191 -0.07 21.83 -10.54
CA ASN A 191 0.90 22.91 -10.55
C ASN A 191 2.18 22.43 -11.26
N ILE A 192 3.05 23.35 -11.67
CA ILE A 192 4.27 23.01 -12.43
C ILE A 192 5.17 22.01 -11.67
N GLN A 193 5.26 22.15 -10.35
CA GLN A 193 6.08 21.28 -9.51
C GLN A 193 5.53 19.85 -9.48
N LYS A 194 4.20 19.67 -9.40
CA LYS A 194 3.51 18.38 -9.46
C LYS A 194 3.61 17.78 -10.85
N THR A 195 3.54 18.59 -11.90
CA THR A 195 3.73 18.11 -13.28
C THR A 195 5.15 17.57 -13.50
N VAL A 196 6.18 18.32 -13.12
CA VAL A 196 7.58 17.87 -13.24
C VAL A 196 7.81 16.61 -12.41
N TYR A 197 7.31 16.61 -11.17
CA TYR A 197 7.39 15.44 -10.30
C TYR A 197 6.67 14.22 -10.90
N ASN A 198 5.48 14.42 -11.49
CA ASN A 198 4.70 13.37 -12.13
C ASN A 198 5.47 12.72 -13.28
N VAL A 199 6.07 13.53 -14.15
CA VAL A 199 6.89 13.06 -15.28
C VAL A 199 8.03 12.18 -14.78
N ILE A 200 8.76 12.63 -13.75
CA ILE A 200 9.90 11.88 -13.22
C ILE A 200 9.47 10.59 -12.54
N MET A 201 8.36 10.62 -11.80
CA MET A 201 7.82 9.40 -11.20
C MET A 201 7.34 8.40 -12.25
N LEU A 202 6.67 8.87 -13.32
CA LEU A 202 6.28 8.04 -14.45
C LEU A 202 7.49 7.36 -15.09
N PHE A 203 8.53 8.11 -15.45
CA PHE A 203 9.75 7.53 -16.01
C PHE A 203 10.40 6.51 -15.07
N THR A 204 10.47 6.82 -13.78
CA THR A 204 11.07 5.93 -12.77
C THR A 204 10.30 4.62 -12.67
N VAL A 205 8.97 4.70 -12.53
CA VAL A 205 8.10 3.52 -12.33
C VAL A 205 8.00 2.69 -13.62
N VAL A 206 7.89 3.34 -14.78
CA VAL A 206 7.91 2.66 -16.09
C VAL A 206 9.25 1.97 -16.32
N LEU A 207 10.38 2.59 -16.01
CA LEU A 207 11.69 1.94 -16.13
C LEU A 207 11.81 0.73 -15.21
N CYS A 208 11.39 0.85 -13.95
CA CYS A 208 11.34 -0.27 -13.01
C CYS A 208 10.46 -1.41 -13.51
N ASN A 209 9.29 -1.08 -14.07
CA ASN A 209 8.36 -2.05 -14.64
C ASN A 209 8.93 -2.72 -15.89
N PHE A 210 9.59 -1.95 -16.77
CA PHE A 210 10.29 -2.46 -17.93
C PHE A 210 11.37 -3.46 -17.53
N ILE A 211 12.24 -3.11 -16.59
CA ILE A 211 13.28 -4.00 -16.07
C ILE A 211 12.66 -5.29 -15.51
N SER A 212 11.59 -5.15 -14.72
CA SER A 212 10.86 -6.28 -14.14
C SER A 212 10.36 -7.27 -15.19
N ILE A 213 9.65 -6.80 -16.20
CA ILE A 213 9.03 -7.66 -17.22
C ILE A 213 10.07 -8.17 -18.22
N HIS A 214 10.99 -7.32 -18.68
CA HIS A 214 12.00 -7.66 -19.68
C HIS A 214 12.96 -8.75 -19.19
N TYR A 215 13.38 -8.69 -17.93
CA TYR A 215 14.27 -9.70 -17.33
C TYR A 215 13.50 -10.84 -16.63
N HIS A 216 12.17 -10.89 -16.75
CA HIS A 216 11.31 -11.89 -16.10
C HIS A 216 11.62 -12.09 -14.61
N LEU A 217 11.78 -10.97 -13.88
CA LEU A 217 12.18 -11.00 -12.48
C LEU A 217 11.14 -11.70 -11.60
N ALA A 218 11.57 -12.64 -10.76
CA ALA A 218 10.69 -13.34 -9.83
C ALA A 218 10.11 -12.35 -8.80
N ASN A 219 8.77 -12.23 -8.72
CA ASN A 219 8.09 -11.16 -7.96
C ASN A 219 8.53 -9.74 -8.38
N GLY A 220 8.84 -9.55 -9.67
CA GLY A 220 9.41 -8.31 -10.19
C GLY A 220 8.55 -7.07 -9.95
N TYR A 221 7.23 -7.21 -9.79
CA TYR A 221 6.31 -6.11 -9.43
C TYR A 221 6.71 -5.34 -8.16
N TRP A 222 7.49 -5.96 -7.26
CA TRP A 222 8.06 -5.29 -6.09
C TRP A 222 8.99 -4.13 -6.43
N LEU A 223 9.67 -4.18 -7.58
CA LEU A 223 10.59 -3.16 -8.04
C LEU A 223 9.85 -1.84 -8.35
N PRO A 224 8.86 -1.79 -9.29
CA PRO A 224 8.08 -0.58 -9.54
C PRO A 224 7.25 -0.16 -8.32
N LEU A 225 6.72 -1.11 -7.52
CA LEU A 225 6.01 -0.78 -6.28
C LEU A 225 6.90 -0.03 -5.28
N THR A 226 8.13 -0.48 -5.11
CA THR A 226 9.05 0.15 -4.15
C THR A 226 9.52 1.51 -4.66
N ALA A 227 9.81 1.64 -5.95
CA ALA A 227 10.13 2.93 -6.55
C ALA A 227 8.98 3.94 -6.35
N PHE A 228 7.74 3.51 -6.61
CA PHE A 228 6.54 4.32 -6.37
C PHE A 228 6.40 4.74 -4.89
N LEU A 229 6.54 3.82 -3.96
CA LEU A 229 6.32 4.07 -2.52
C LEU A 229 7.37 4.97 -1.86
N ILE A 230 8.57 5.02 -2.41
CA ILE A 230 9.67 5.84 -1.89
C ILE A 230 9.46 7.32 -2.22
N ILE A 231 9.05 7.61 -3.45
CA ILE A 231 8.92 8.99 -3.93
C ILE A 231 7.57 9.53 -3.42
N LYS A 232 7.58 10.54 -2.54
CA LYS A 232 6.35 11.17 -1.99
C LYS A 232 5.86 12.32 -2.87
N SER A 233 4.58 12.35 -3.21
CA SER A 233 3.88 13.42 -3.96
C SER A 233 3.92 14.83 -3.33
N ASN A 234 4.65 15.04 -2.23
CA ASN A 234 4.62 16.26 -1.42
C ASN A 234 5.92 17.09 -1.52
N HIS A 235 6.57 17.04 -2.68
CA HIS A 235 7.67 17.92 -3.13
C HIS A 235 9.00 17.90 -2.36
N ALA A 236 9.04 17.40 -1.13
CA ALA A 236 10.27 17.32 -0.35
C ALA A 236 11.02 16.01 -0.60
N ILE A 237 12.20 16.10 -1.23
CA ILE A 237 13.21 15.04 -1.31
C ILE A 237 13.58 14.65 0.12
N SER A 238 12.96 13.61 0.66
CA SER A 238 13.24 13.15 2.02
C SER A 238 14.07 11.87 1.97
N ILE A 239 15.40 12.03 1.98
CA ILE A 239 16.36 10.93 2.21
C ILE A 239 15.92 10.08 3.41
N SER A 240 15.32 10.70 4.44
CA SER A 240 14.71 10.03 5.58
C SER A 240 13.74 8.90 5.19
N ARG A 241 12.87 9.07 4.18
CA ARG A 241 11.94 8.01 3.75
C ARG A 241 12.63 6.86 3.03
N ILE A 242 13.61 7.18 2.19
CA ILE A 242 14.46 6.16 1.55
C ILE A 242 15.10 5.29 2.63
N THR A 243 15.73 5.94 3.62
CA THR A 243 16.37 5.25 4.74
C THR A 243 15.37 4.42 5.54
N LEU A 244 14.20 4.97 5.88
CA LEU A 244 13.16 4.24 6.61
C LEU A 244 12.63 3.04 5.83
N ARG A 245 12.47 3.14 4.50
CA ARG A 245 12.03 2.02 3.66
C ARG A 245 13.07 0.92 3.59
N VAL A 246 14.35 1.27 3.44
CA VAL A 246 15.46 0.29 3.43
C VAL A 246 15.56 -0.40 4.78
N ILE A 247 15.67 0.36 5.88
CA ILE A 247 15.76 -0.20 7.24
C ILE A 247 14.53 -1.05 7.55
N GLY A 248 13.34 -0.55 7.23
CA GLY A 248 12.10 -1.30 7.45
C GLY A 248 12.08 -2.61 6.67
N THR A 249 12.50 -2.61 5.41
CA THR A 249 12.58 -3.83 4.60
C THR A 249 13.59 -4.83 5.17
N LEU A 250 14.75 -4.36 5.65
CA LEU A 250 15.76 -5.22 6.29
C LEU A 250 15.24 -5.83 7.60
N ILE A 251 14.59 -5.03 8.45
CA ILE A 251 14.00 -5.52 9.71
C ILE A 251 12.87 -6.51 9.42
N GLY A 252 11.90 -6.12 8.56
CA GLY A 252 10.77 -6.98 8.21
C GLY A 252 11.20 -8.28 7.52
N GLY A 253 12.14 -8.19 6.59
CA GLY A 253 12.74 -9.34 5.91
C GLY A 253 13.54 -10.24 6.85
N GLY A 254 14.34 -9.66 7.75
CA GLY A 254 15.10 -10.41 8.75
C GLY A 254 14.21 -11.15 9.75
N VAL A 255 13.13 -10.50 10.23
CA VAL A 255 12.13 -11.16 11.08
C VAL A 255 11.40 -12.27 10.31
N ALA A 256 10.99 -12.02 9.07
CA ALA A 256 10.37 -13.04 8.23
C ALA A 256 11.29 -14.24 8.00
N LEU A 257 12.58 -14.00 7.76
CA LEU A 257 13.60 -15.04 7.60
C LEU A 257 13.72 -15.88 8.87
N ALA A 258 13.84 -15.25 10.04
CA ALA A 258 13.90 -15.94 11.31
C ALA A 258 12.65 -16.81 11.54
N CYS A 259 11.46 -16.28 11.22
CA CYS A 259 10.22 -17.05 11.28
C CYS A 259 10.25 -18.26 10.33
N CYS A 260 10.70 -18.08 9.08
CA CYS A 260 10.79 -19.17 8.11
C CYS A 260 11.82 -20.25 8.49
N LEU A 261 12.90 -19.90 9.22
CA LEU A 261 13.88 -20.89 9.69
C LEU A 261 13.39 -21.69 10.91
N LEU A 262 12.62 -21.04 11.78
CA LEU A 262 12.21 -21.63 13.06
C LEU A 262 10.84 -22.34 12.97
N ILE A 263 9.95 -21.85 12.09
CA ILE A 263 8.56 -22.28 12.00
C ILE A 263 8.36 -23.11 10.74
N HIS A 264 7.92 -24.35 10.92
CA HIS A 264 7.67 -25.29 9.83
C HIS A 264 6.17 -25.58 9.62
N SER A 265 5.30 -25.02 10.47
CA SER A 265 3.86 -25.26 10.43
C SER A 265 3.09 -24.11 9.77
N GLN A 266 2.35 -24.41 8.71
CA GLN A 266 1.44 -23.46 8.06
C GLN A 266 0.36 -22.92 9.01
N LEU A 267 -0.04 -23.70 10.01
CA LEU A 267 -0.97 -23.24 11.04
C LEU A 267 -0.39 -22.07 11.83
N ILE A 268 0.90 -22.14 12.19
CA ILE A 268 1.55 -21.06 12.94
C ILE A 268 1.63 -19.81 12.06
N PHE A 269 1.97 -19.94 10.76
CA PHE A 269 1.93 -18.80 9.84
C PHE A 269 0.54 -18.17 9.73
N ALA A 270 -0.51 -18.99 9.66
CA ALA A 270 -1.90 -18.50 9.65
C ALA A 270 -2.24 -17.74 10.95
N LEU A 271 -1.83 -18.26 12.11
CA LEU A 271 -2.04 -17.59 13.40
C LEU A 271 -1.26 -16.27 13.50
N MET A 272 -0.05 -16.18 12.91
CA MET A 272 0.77 -14.97 12.89
C MET A 272 0.18 -13.83 12.05
N ILE A 273 -0.74 -14.12 11.13
CA ILE A 273 -1.45 -13.08 10.37
C ILE A 273 -2.18 -12.11 11.31
N PHE A 274 -2.79 -12.63 12.39
CA PHE A 274 -3.55 -11.80 13.33
C PHE A 274 -2.71 -10.65 13.93
N PRO A 275 -1.62 -10.92 14.68
CA PRO A 275 -0.83 -9.84 15.27
C PRO A 275 -0.14 -8.97 14.22
N VAL A 276 0.30 -9.54 13.10
CA VAL A 276 1.04 -8.78 12.08
C VAL A 276 0.13 -7.83 11.31
N PHE A 277 -1.09 -8.25 10.93
CA PHE A 277 -2.06 -7.36 10.29
C PHE A 277 -2.51 -6.26 11.25
N TYR A 278 -2.78 -6.60 12.52
CA TYR A 278 -3.14 -5.62 13.54
C TYR A 278 -2.07 -4.53 13.67
N LEU A 279 -0.82 -4.92 13.86
CA LEU A 279 0.30 -3.99 14.00
C LEU A 279 0.55 -3.19 12.72
N THR A 280 0.37 -3.79 11.54
CA THR A 280 0.53 -3.11 10.25
C THR A 280 -0.44 -1.94 10.11
N VAL A 281 -1.71 -2.16 10.43
CA VAL A 281 -2.76 -1.14 10.35
C VAL A 281 -2.55 -0.03 11.38
N ILE A 282 -2.01 -0.33 12.56
CA ILE A 282 -1.65 0.71 13.54
C ILE A 282 -0.43 1.51 13.07
N ALA A 283 0.56 0.84 12.49
CA ALA A 283 1.84 1.45 12.19
C ALA A 283 1.74 2.59 11.15
N ILE A 284 0.79 2.52 10.21
CA ILE A 284 0.63 3.54 9.15
C ILE A 284 0.40 4.94 9.71
N SER A 285 -0.36 5.05 10.80
CA SER A 285 -0.70 6.35 11.41
C SER A 285 0.36 6.82 12.41
N ARG A 286 1.32 5.97 12.78
CA ARG A 286 2.33 6.24 13.82
C ARG A 286 3.70 6.56 13.27
N HIS A 287 4.26 5.65 12.47
CA HIS A 287 5.63 5.78 12.02
C HIS A 287 5.88 4.99 10.73
N TYR A 288 6.30 5.71 9.69
CA TYR A 288 6.51 5.11 8.36
C TYR A 288 7.53 3.96 8.37
N GLY A 289 8.63 4.07 9.12
CA GLY A 289 9.60 2.97 9.22
C GLY A 289 8.99 1.69 9.80
N SER A 290 8.20 1.82 10.87
CA SER A 290 7.52 0.68 11.49
C SER A 290 6.49 0.07 10.55
N PHE A 291 5.74 0.92 9.84
CA PHE A 291 4.80 0.49 8.80
C PHE A 291 5.51 -0.30 7.70
N THR A 292 6.64 0.20 7.19
CA THR A 292 7.37 -0.50 6.13
C THR A 292 7.92 -1.86 6.58
N ALA A 293 8.36 -1.99 7.84
CA ALA A 293 8.79 -3.26 8.40
C ALA A 293 7.62 -4.25 8.53
N LEU A 294 6.50 -3.79 9.07
CA LEU A 294 5.34 -4.64 9.33
C LEU A 294 4.60 -5.05 8.06
N VAL A 295 4.48 -4.16 7.06
CA VAL A 295 3.97 -4.53 5.73
C VAL A 295 4.89 -5.52 5.03
N THR A 296 6.21 -5.34 5.14
CA THR A 296 7.15 -6.29 4.52
C THR A 296 7.01 -7.66 5.17
N LEU A 297 6.95 -7.70 6.51
CA LEU A 297 6.69 -8.93 7.26
C LEU A 297 5.33 -9.53 6.88
N SER A 298 4.26 -8.74 6.78
CA SER A 298 2.91 -9.24 6.47
C SER A 298 2.87 -9.90 5.09
N VAL A 299 3.48 -9.28 4.09
CA VAL A 299 3.56 -9.82 2.72
C VAL A 299 4.38 -11.10 2.70
N LEU A 300 5.56 -11.12 3.33
CA LEU A 300 6.43 -12.30 3.34
C LEU A 300 5.82 -13.48 4.09
N LEU A 301 5.15 -13.24 5.23
CA LEU A 301 4.43 -14.30 5.95
C LEU A 301 3.22 -14.82 5.17
N THR A 302 2.53 -13.95 4.42
CA THR A 302 1.44 -14.37 3.54
C THR A 302 1.97 -15.26 2.42
N ILE A 303 3.17 -14.99 1.90
CA ILE A 303 3.81 -15.87 0.91
C ILE A 303 4.31 -17.17 1.55
N ALA A 304 4.87 -17.13 2.77
CA ALA A 304 5.24 -18.32 3.53
C ALA A 304 4.04 -19.23 3.83
N LEU A 305 2.86 -18.65 4.01
CA LEU A 305 1.61 -19.39 4.14
C LEU A 305 1.28 -20.18 2.85
N MET A 306 1.57 -19.61 1.67
CA MET A 306 1.28 -20.24 0.38
C MET A 306 2.27 -21.34 0.01
N ASN A 307 3.56 -21.14 0.28
CA ASN A 307 4.61 -22.09 -0.05
C ASN A 307 5.81 -21.93 0.90
N ASN A 308 6.51 -23.03 1.20
CA ASN A 308 7.71 -23.04 2.03
C ASN A 308 8.94 -22.39 1.35
N GLU A 309 8.87 -22.06 0.06
CA GLU A 309 9.94 -21.36 -0.68
C GLU A 309 10.02 -19.84 -0.36
N ALA A 310 9.32 -19.35 0.66
CA ALA A 310 9.36 -17.93 1.05
C ALA A 310 10.78 -17.43 1.33
N MET A 311 11.70 -18.29 1.77
CA MET A 311 13.12 -17.98 1.97
C MET A 311 13.73 -17.28 0.76
N TYR A 312 13.57 -17.86 -0.44
CA TYR A 312 14.18 -17.32 -1.66
C TYR A 312 13.56 -15.98 -2.08
N ARG A 313 12.31 -15.75 -1.70
CA ARG A 313 11.60 -14.49 -1.98
C ARG A 313 12.04 -13.35 -1.06
N ILE A 314 12.59 -13.65 0.12
CA ILE A 314 13.12 -12.62 1.02
C ILE A 314 14.34 -11.94 0.40
N GLU A 315 15.25 -12.71 -0.21
CA GLU A 315 16.45 -12.19 -0.87
C GLU A 315 16.08 -11.21 -2.00
N TYR A 316 15.16 -11.63 -2.88
CA TYR A 316 14.65 -10.77 -3.95
C TYR A 316 14.03 -9.48 -3.42
N ARG A 317 13.33 -9.53 -2.28
CA ARG A 317 12.72 -8.33 -1.70
C ARG A 317 13.77 -7.29 -1.31
N VAL A 318 14.89 -7.73 -0.73
CA VAL A 318 16.01 -6.84 -0.36
C VAL A 318 16.69 -6.30 -1.62
N ILE A 319 17.02 -7.17 -2.58
CA ILE A 319 17.69 -6.79 -3.83
C ILE A 319 16.87 -5.75 -4.60
N TYR A 320 15.57 -5.99 -4.80
CA TYR A 320 14.72 -5.06 -5.54
C TYR A 320 14.50 -3.74 -4.79
N THR A 321 14.55 -3.75 -3.46
CA THR A 321 14.49 -2.51 -2.68
C THR A 321 15.74 -1.67 -2.89
N LEU A 322 16.93 -2.29 -2.86
CA LEU A 322 18.19 -1.59 -3.13
C LEU A 322 18.26 -1.09 -4.58
N LEU A 323 17.84 -1.92 -5.55
CA LEU A 323 17.77 -1.53 -6.96
C LEU A 323 16.79 -0.36 -7.18
N ALA A 324 15.60 -0.41 -6.58
CA ALA A 324 14.64 0.69 -6.64
C ALA A 324 15.23 1.97 -6.05
N VAL A 325 15.90 1.89 -4.90
CA VAL A 325 16.54 3.06 -4.27
C VAL A 325 17.60 3.65 -5.18
N LEU A 326 18.44 2.83 -5.82
CA LEU A 326 19.47 3.31 -6.75
C LEU A 326 18.84 4.06 -7.92
N ILE A 327 17.83 3.47 -8.58
CA ILE A 327 17.13 4.09 -9.71
C ILE A 327 16.47 5.40 -9.25
N VAL A 328 15.72 5.36 -8.14
CA VAL A 328 15.03 6.54 -7.58
C VAL A 328 16.03 7.66 -7.26
N MET A 329 17.19 7.36 -6.67
CA MET A 329 18.19 8.37 -6.34
C MET A 329 18.73 9.10 -7.58
N ILE A 330 18.94 8.38 -8.68
CA ILE A 330 19.37 8.97 -9.97
C ILE A 330 18.31 9.95 -10.48
N PHE A 331 17.05 9.51 -10.54
CA PHE A 331 15.95 10.34 -11.02
C PHE A 331 15.61 11.52 -10.09
N LEU A 332 15.78 11.34 -8.77
CA LEU A 332 15.63 12.44 -7.80
C LEU A 332 16.74 13.49 -7.92
N TYR A 333 17.97 13.08 -8.23
CA TYR A 333 19.04 14.03 -8.49
C TYR A 333 18.76 14.86 -9.76
N ALA A 334 18.28 14.21 -10.83
CA ALA A 334 17.82 14.89 -12.03
C ALA A 334 16.65 15.85 -11.75
N LEU A 335 15.66 15.43 -10.94
CA LEU A 335 14.55 16.29 -10.50
C LEU A 335 15.06 17.55 -9.79
N LYS A 336 15.98 17.37 -8.83
CA LYS A 336 16.54 18.49 -8.07
C LYS A 336 17.22 19.47 -9.01
N PHE A 337 18.03 18.98 -9.95
CA PHE A 337 18.71 19.80 -10.95
C PHE A 337 17.72 20.61 -11.81
N ILE A 338 16.67 19.97 -12.32
CA ILE A 338 15.64 20.65 -13.13
C ILE A 338 14.91 21.73 -12.33
N LEU A 339 14.45 21.41 -11.11
CA LEU A 339 13.73 22.35 -10.27
C LEU A 339 14.59 23.55 -9.84
N THR A 340 15.88 23.34 -9.55
CA THR A 340 16.79 24.46 -9.27
C THR A 340 16.92 25.39 -10.47
N THR A 341 17.03 24.85 -11.69
CA THR A 341 17.11 25.67 -12.91
C THR A 341 15.82 26.46 -13.17
N VAL A 342 14.65 25.85 -12.94
CA VAL A 342 13.35 26.51 -13.10
C VAL A 342 13.15 27.64 -12.07
N ASN A 343 13.55 27.43 -10.82
CA ASN A 343 13.45 28.47 -9.79
C ASN A 343 14.40 29.64 -10.06
N VAL A 344 15.62 29.38 -10.55
CA VAL A 344 16.57 30.44 -10.98
C VAL A 344 16.00 31.26 -12.14
N HIS A 345 15.24 30.64 -13.05
CA HIS A 345 14.62 31.36 -14.17
C HIS A 345 13.44 32.25 -13.74
N ASN A 346 12.69 31.87 -12.69
CA ASN A 346 11.63 32.70 -12.13
C ASN A 346 12.16 33.92 -11.34
N GLU A 347 13.37 33.85 -10.77
CA GLU A 347 14.01 35.01 -10.14
C GLU A 347 14.61 35.98 -11.18
N GLY A 348 14.98 35.50 -12.37
CA GLY A 348 15.51 36.31 -13.48
C GLY A 348 14.48 37.05 -14.34
N LEU A 349 13.18 36.90 -14.05
CA LEU A 349 12.07 37.58 -14.74
C LEU A 349 11.42 38.71 -13.91
N ASN A 350 12.01 39.04 -12.76
CA ASN A 350 11.65 40.20 -11.94
C ASN A 350 12.72 41.32 -12.04
N VAL A 351 12.99 41.79 -13.26
CA VAL A 351 13.69 43.07 -13.51
C VAL A 351 12.89 43.89 -14.50
#